data_AF-A0A838GHZ3-F1
#
_entry.id   AF-A0A838GHZ3-F1
#
_cell.length_a   1.000
_cell.length_b   1.000
_cell.length_c   1.000
_cell.angle_alpha   90.00
_cell.angle_beta   90.00
_cell.angle_gamma   90.00
#
_symmetry.space_group_name_H-M   'P 1'
#
loop_
_entity.id
_entity.type
_entity.pdbx_description
1 polymer ?
#
loop_
_entity_poly.entity_id
_entity_poly.type
_entity_poly.pdbx_seq_one_letter_code
_entity_poly.pdbx_strand_id
1 'polypeptide(L)'
;LHAASVEEGLGLAALVEWLRRRRAEAAEDGTAERTRRLDSDAAAVQVVTLHASKGLEYPVVYLPFAFDRWVPTPNVLLLHDDDGNRVLDVGGPGSPGRRQREQHAAAELAGEALRVLYVGLTRAQSQVIVWWAPTNNTSSSGLHRLLFGRLTGSSSVPDTLPLVSDKEAATRLAELAARGGPVLEDAVPAAQPVSVLPTEPAPLLSVGAFHRDLDTAWRRTSYSALAAAGESIPQPGVASEPETGEREDEAVSAVVVPATGDQQLLDVGSPMADLPAGTAFGTLVHAILETTDPQAADLRTELRERSREQLARRPAAVTSAALADALLPVLATPLGPLADGLSLLDIGVRDRLTELDFELPLAGGDHPRAEAVLADLAPLLRQHLAADDPLRSYADRVADQDIGWQPLRGYLTGSLDAVLRLPGPRYLVVDYKTNWLGDVDGSPLSAWHYRPAALAEVMARSHYPLQALLYSVALHRYLRWRQPSYDPEQHLGGMLYLYVRGMCGAATPLVAGHPCGVFSWKPPAALVEELSIMLDEGAR
;
A
#
# COMPACT_ATOMS: atom_id res chain seq x y z
N LEU A 1 10.28 6.71 -13.70
CA LEU A 1 9.45 7.85 -14.15
C LEU A 1 8.10 7.84 -13.48
N HIS A 2 7.23 6.84 -13.73
CA HIS A 2 5.92 6.78 -13.07
C HIS A 2 6.01 6.76 -11.54
N ALA A 3 6.87 5.90 -10.96
CA ALA A 3 7.11 5.90 -9.50
C ALA A 3 7.54 7.27 -8.95
N ALA A 4 8.57 7.90 -9.54
CA ALA A 4 9.01 9.24 -9.13
C ALA A 4 7.93 10.33 -9.32
N SER A 5 7.07 10.19 -10.32
CA SER A 5 5.92 11.11 -10.49
C SER A 5 4.92 10.99 -9.36
N VAL A 6 4.69 9.77 -8.88
CA VAL A 6 3.68 9.44 -7.85
C VAL A 6 4.23 9.72 -6.45
N GLU A 7 5.43 9.22 -6.14
CA GLU A 7 6.05 9.33 -4.82
C GLU A 7 6.55 10.75 -4.52
N GLU A 8 7.12 11.45 -5.50
CA GLU A 8 7.72 12.77 -5.32
C GLU A 8 6.81 13.93 -5.80
N GLY A 9 5.61 13.64 -6.33
CA GLY A 9 4.64 14.65 -6.79
C GLY A 9 5.18 15.58 -7.90
N LEU A 10 6.14 15.11 -8.70
CA LEU A 10 6.86 15.95 -9.65
C LEU A 10 5.99 16.31 -10.87
N GLY A 11 5.79 17.60 -11.10
CA GLY A 11 5.20 18.12 -12.35
C GLY A 11 6.11 17.89 -13.57
N LEU A 12 5.58 18.09 -14.78
CA LEU A 12 6.25 17.76 -16.06
C LEU A 12 7.69 18.26 -16.16
N ALA A 13 7.94 19.54 -15.84
CA ALA A 13 9.27 20.14 -15.92
C ALA A 13 10.26 19.50 -14.93
N ALA A 14 9.80 19.22 -13.71
CA ALA A 14 10.59 18.58 -12.68
C ALA A 14 10.85 17.10 -13.00
N LEU A 15 9.90 16.40 -13.63
CA LEU A 15 10.05 15.03 -14.09
C LEU A 15 11.08 14.91 -15.24
N VAL A 16 11.09 15.87 -16.15
CA VAL A 16 12.09 15.97 -17.23
C VAL A 16 13.49 16.18 -16.65
N GLU A 17 13.62 17.05 -15.65
CA GLU A 17 14.91 17.31 -15.01
C GLU A 17 15.38 16.13 -14.15
N TRP A 18 14.46 15.50 -13.42
CA TRP A 18 14.71 14.24 -12.71
C TRP A 18 15.22 13.16 -13.65
N LEU A 19 14.62 13.02 -14.84
CA LEU A 19 15.06 12.04 -15.84
C LEU A 19 16.45 12.36 -16.39
N ARG A 20 16.73 13.63 -16.68
CA ARG A 20 18.06 14.07 -17.15
C ARG A 20 19.13 13.77 -16.11
N ARG A 21 18.85 14.11 -14.84
CA ARG A 21 19.71 13.78 -13.71
C ARG A 21 19.94 12.28 -13.61
N ARG A 22 18.88 11.46 -13.64
CA ARG A 22 19.01 9.98 -13.58
C ARG A 22 19.77 9.40 -14.77
N ARG A 23 19.67 9.99 -15.97
CA ARG A 23 20.49 9.59 -17.13
C ARG A 23 21.96 9.97 -16.97
N ALA A 24 22.25 11.10 -16.34
CA ALA A 24 23.61 11.52 -16.03
C ALA A 24 24.21 10.64 -14.91
N GLU A 25 23.46 10.40 -13.83
CA GLU A 25 23.84 9.51 -12.73
C GLU A 25 24.07 8.07 -13.22
N ALA A 26 23.23 7.54 -14.11
CA ALA A 26 23.43 6.21 -14.68
C ALA A 26 24.70 6.09 -15.55
N ALA A 27 25.27 7.20 -16.00
CA ALA A 27 26.57 7.21 -16.69
C ALA A 27 27.75 7.19 -15.71
N GLU A 28 27.53 7.55 -14.43
CA GLU A 28 28.56 7.64 -13.39
C GLU A 28 28.48 6.47 -12.38
N ASP A 29 27.27 6.00 -12.03
CA ASP A 29 27.01 4.91 -11.11
C ASP A 29 26.44 3.69 -11.85
N GLY A 30 27.24 2.63 -11.96
CA GLY A 30 26.85 1.33 -12.52
C GLY A 30 25.93 0.49 -11.60
N THR A 31 25.20 1.12 -10.68
CA THR A 31 24.29 0.42 -9.76
C THR A 31 22.99 0.07 -10.50
N ALA A 32 22.94 -1.18 -10.97
CA ALA A 32 21.79 -1.81 -11.61
C ALA A 32 20.63 -2.09 -10.62
N GLU A 33 20.32 -1.17 -9.72
CA GLU A 33 19.11 -1.28 -8.91
C GLU A 33 17.92 -0.71 -9.67
N ARG A 34 17.05 -1.65 -10.10
CA ARG A 34 15.64 -1.48 -10.52
C ARG A 34 15.36 -1.47 -12.03
N THR A 35 15.92 -2.43 -12.75
CA THR A 35 15.22 -2.95 -13.93
C THR A 35 14.23 -4.01 -13.45
N ARG A 36 12.93 -3.71 -13.47
CA ARG A 36 11.89 -4.75 -13.35
C ARG A 36 12.14 -5.76 -14.47
N ARG A 37 12.42 -7.01 -14.10
CA ARG A 37 12.51 -8.11 -15.08
C ARG A 37 11.16 -8.22 -15.78
N LEU A 38 11.18 -8.11 -17.11
CA LEU A 38 10.03 -8.44 -17.93
C LEU A 38 10.06 -9.96 -18.15
N ASP A 39 8.90 -10.62 -18.17
CA ASP A 39 8.82 -12.08 -18.41
C ASP A 39 9.44 -12.49 -19.77
N SER A 40 9.60 -11.54 -20.71
CA SER A 40 10.30 -11.73 -21.99
C SER A 40 11.81 -11.95 -21.86
N ASP A 41 12.44 -11.55 -20.75
CA ASP A 41 13.90 -11.61 -20.58
C ASP A 41 14.41 -13.04 -20.29
N ALA A 42 13.49 -13.99 -20.04
CA ALA A 42 13.83 -15.40 -19.82
C ALA A 42 14.47 -16.06 -21.06
N ALA A 43 14.21 -15.54 -22.26
CA ALA A 43 14.78 -16.03 -23.52
C ALA A 43 16.09 -15.33 -23.92
N ALA A 44 16.54 -14.32 -23.15
CA ALA A 44 17.69 -13.50 -23.51
C ALA A 44 18.98 -13.90 -22.78
N VAL A 45 20.13 -13.58 -23.38
CA VAL A 45 21.44 -13.68 -22.71
C VAL A 45 21.53 -12.63 -21.61
N GLN A 46 21.78 -13.07 -20.38
CA GLN A 46 21.86 -12.18 -19.22
C GLN A 46 23.29 -11.69 -19.00
N VAL A 47 23.49 -10.38 -19.08
CA VAL A 47 24.77 -9.72 -18.74
C VAL A 47 24.63 -9.15 -17.33
N VAL A 48 25.24 -9.84 -16.35
CA VAL A 48 25.19 -9.48 -14.94
C VAL A 48 26.59 -9.36 -14.36
N THR A 49 26.75 -8.52 -13.33
CA THR A 49 28.01 -8.45 -12.59
C THR A 49 28.17 -9.68 -11.69
N LEU A 50 29.42 -10.07 -11.38
CA LEU A 50 29.68 -11.23 -10.52
C LEU A 50 29.02 -11.12 -9.13
N HIS A 51 28.98 -9.92 -8.55
CA HIS A 51 28.31 -9.68 -7.27
C HIS A 51 26.79 -9.88 -7.38
N ALA A 52 26.16 -9.41 -8.46
CA ALA A 52 24.73 -9.59 -8.70
C ALA A 52 24.35 -11.05 -9.03
N SER A 53 25.31 -11.89 -9.41
CA SER A 53 25.08 -13.31 -9.70
C SER A 53 24.98 -14.21 -8.45
N LYS A 54 25.27 -13.68 -7.26
CA LYS A 54 25.29 -14.47 -6.01
C LYS A 54 23.91 -15.07 -5.72
N GLY A 55 23.85 -16.38 -5.55
CA GLY A 55 22.60 -17.12 -5.30
C GLY A 55 21.80 -17.45 -6.56
N LEU A 56 22.29 -17.06 -7.74
CA LEU A 56 21.74 -17.44 -9.04
C LEU A 56 22.55 -18.58 -9.66
N GLU A 57 21.96 -19.26 -10.64
CA GLU A 57 22.60 -20.31 -11.44
C GLU A 57 22.18 -20.20 -12.90
N TYR A 58 23.07 -20.61 -13.80
CA TYR A 58 22.86 -20.57 -15.24
C TYR A 58 23.34 -21.87 -15.90
N PRO A 59 22.71 -22.35 -16.99
CA PRO A 59 23.20 -23.53 -17.71
C PRO A 59 24.64 -23.35 -18.23
N VAL A 60 24.93 -22.20 -18.82
CA VAL A 60 26.24 -21.85 -19.37
C VAL A 60 26.66 -20.47 -18.86
N VAL A 61 27.91 -20.34 -18.40
CA VAL A 61 28.46 -19.07 -17.89
C VAL A 61 29.70 -18.69 -18.67
N TYR A 62 29.71 -17.44 -19.14
CA TYR A 62 30.83 -16.80 -19.81
C TYR A 62 31.49 -15.83 -18.83
N LEU A 63 32.79 -16.02 -18.54
CA LEU A 63 33.61 -15.13 -17.70
C LEU A 63 34.71 -14.48 -18.55
N PRO A 64 34.37 -13.47 -19.37
CA PRO A 64 35.27 -12.91 -20.37
C PRO A 64 36.48 -12.16 -19.79
N PHE A 65 36.43 -11.72 -18.53
CA PHE A 65 37.46 -10.83 -17.97
C PHE A 65 38.13 -11.37 -16.70
N ALA A 66 37.97 -12.66 -16.38
CA ALA A 66 38.54 -13.25 -15.16
C ALA A 66 40.09 -13.20 -15.10
N PHE A 67 40.73 -12.97 -16.25
CA PHE A 67 42.19 -12.83 -16.41
C PHE A 67 42.72 -11.41 -16.17
N ASP A 68 41.86 -10.41 -16.00
CA ASP A 68 42.25 -9.01 -15.82
C ASP A 68 41.67 -8.47 -14.51
N ARG A 69 42.52 -7.86 -13.68
CA ARG A 69 42.10 -7.25 -12.42
C ARG A 69 42.98 -6.08 -12.06
N TRP A 70 42.47 -4.88 -12.33
CA TRP A 70 43.04 -3.66 -11.76
C TRP A 70 42.84 -3.62 -10.23
N VAL A 71 43.90 -3.27 -9.50
CA VAL A 71 43.87 -3.16 -8.03
C VAL A 71 44.04 -1.68 -7.66
N PRO A 72 43.00 -0.99 -7.17
CA PRO A 72 43.14 0.38 -6.69
C PRO A 72 44.05 0.45 -5.48
N THR A 73 44.67 1.61 -5.26
CA THR A 73 45.30 1.98 -3.99
C THR A 73 44.26 2.73 -3.15
N PRO A 74 43.62 2.09 -2.16
CA PRO A 74 42.57 2.75 -1.38
C PRO A 74 43.16 3.71 -0.35
N ASN A 75 42.53 4.89 -0.20
CA ASN A 75 42.91 5.86 0.84
C ASN A 75 42.62 5.33 2.25
N VAL A 76 41.54 4.56 2.38
CA VAL A 76 41.08 3.95 3.63
C VAL A 76 41.16 2.44 3.46
N LEU A 77 41.91 1.75 4.30
CA LEU A 77 42.09 0.29 4.19
C LEU A 77 40.95 -0.42 4.91
N LEU A 78 40.42 -1.47 4.30
CA LEU A 78 39.52 -2.40 4.94
C LEU A 78 40.28 -3.72 5.12
N LEU A 79 40.38 -4.18 6.37
CA LEU A 79 41.10 -5.40 6.74
C LEU A 79 40.52 -6.01 8.01
N HIS A 80 40.96 -7.20 8.39
CA HIS A 80 40.72 -7.77 9.70
C HIS A 80 41.92 -7.46 10.62
N ASP A 81 41.66 -7.25 11.91
CA ASP A 81 42.71 -7.16 12.92
C ASP A 81 43.19 -8.56 13.37
N ASP A 82 44.19 -8.60 14.26
CA ASP A 82 44.77 -9.86 14.77
C ASP A 82 43.74 -10.72 15.53
N ASP A 83 42.66 -10.10 16.05
CA ASP A 83 41.54 -10.76 16.71
C ASP A 83 40.46 -11.24 15.72
N GLY A 84 40.62 -10.96 14.42
CA GLY A 84 39.71 -11.34 13.35
C GLY A 84 38.51 -10.41 13.18
N ASN A 85 38.51 -9.23 13.81
CA ASN A 85 37.44 -8.24 13.65
C ASN A 85 37.66 -7.41 12.38
N ARG A 86 36.59 -7.17 11.63
CA ARG A 86 36.63 -6.30 10.45
C ARG A 86 36.79 -4.84 10.87
N VAL A 87 37.90 -4.22 10.46
CA VAL A 87 38.27 -2.84 10.81
C VAL A 87 38.50 -1.97 9.58
N LEU A 88 38.29 -0.66 9.76
CA LEU A 88 38.54 0.36 8.75
C LEU A 88 39.70 1.25 9.22
N ASP A 89 40.85 1.19 8.53
CA ASP A 89 42.02 2.02 8.85
C ASP A 89 41.85 3.42 8.24
N VAL A 90 41.36 4.34 9.08
CA VAL A 90 41.23 5.77 8.78
C VAL A 90 42.52 6.56 9.04
N GLY A 91 43.63 5.89 9.38
CA GLY A 91 44.94 6.51 9.55
C GLY A 91 45.51 7.01 8.23
N GLY A 92 46.16 8.17 8.27
CA GLY A 92 46.84 8.74 7.09
C GLY A 92 48.12 7.97 6.70
N PRO A 93 48.75 8.32 5.56
CA PRO A 93 49.95 7.65 5.04
C PRO A 93 51.15 7.61 6.01
N GLY A 94 51.22 8.55 6.96
CA GLY A 94 52.27 8.62 7.98
C GLY A 94 51.97 7.87 9.27
N SER A 95 50.85 7.15 9.37
CA SER A 95 50.46 6.46 10.61
C SER A 95 51.41 5.29 10.95
N PRO A 96 51.79 5.09 12.23
CA PRO A 96 52.62 3.96 12.62
C PRO A 96 52.01 2.62 12.18
N GLY A 97 52.81 1.74 11.60
CA GLY A 97 52.37 0.43 11.13
C GLY A 97 51.56 0.42 9.82
N ARG A 98 51.38 1.56 9.15
CA ARG A 98 50.59 1.65 7.89
C ARG A 98 51.02 0.63 6.83
N ARG A 99 52.32 0.52 6.56
CA ARG A 99 52.84 -0.43 5.56
C ARG A 99 52.46 -1.89 5.84
N GLN A 100 52.43 -2.30 7.11
CA GLN A 100 52.03 -3.66 7.48
C GLN A 100 50.53 -3.87 7.24
N ARG A 101 49.69 -2.89 7.60
CA ARG A 101 48.24 -2.91 7.32
C ARG A 101 47.93 -2.89 5.83
N GLU A 102 48.71 -2.15 5.03
CA GLU A 102 48.59 -2.15 3.56
C GLU A 102 48.88 -3.53 2.98
N GLN A 103 49.93 -4.20 3.45
CA GLN A 103 50.25 -5.56 3.03
C GLN A 103 49.16 -6.56 3.44
N HIS A 104 48.63 -6.44 4.66
CA HIS A 104 47.56 -7.30 5.15
C HIS A 104 46.26 -7.11 4.34
N ALA A 105 45.84 -5.85 4.13
CA ALA A 105 44.68 -5.52 3.30
C ALA A 105 44.85 -6.01 1.85
N ALA A 106 46.06 -5.88 1.28
CA ALA A 106 46.35 -6.37 -0.06
C ALA A 106 46.24 -7.91 -0.17
N ALA A 107 46.72 -8.64 0.84
CA ALA A 107 46.58 -10.10 0.91
C ALA A 107 45.10 -10.52 1.02
N GLU A 108 44.31 -9.84 1.86
CA GLU A 108 42.87 -10.08 1.94
C GLU A 108 42.14 -9.82 0.63
N LEU A 109 42.46 -8.71 -0.05
CA LEU A 109 41.91 -8.38 -1.36
C LEU A 109 42.31 -9.40 -2.44
N ALA A 110 43.52 -9.96 -2.36
CA ALA A 110 43.96 -11.04 -3.26
C ALA A 110 43.20 -12.34 -2.99
N GLY A 111 42.91 -12.65 -1.73
CA GLY A 111 42.03 -13.75 -1.34
C GLY A 111 40.60 -13.55 -1.82
N GLU A 112 40.06 -12.34 -1.68
CA GLU A 112 38.70 -12.01 -2.14
C GLU A 112 38.55 -12.17 -3.65
N ALA A 113 39.55 -11.79 -4.44
CA ALA A 113 39.55 -12.03 -5.88
C ALA A 113 39.44 -13.53 -6.25
N LEU A 114 40.00 -14.43 -5.42
CA LEU A 114 39.83 -15.87 -5.61
C LEU A 114 38.41 -16.34 -5.23
N ARG A 115 37.80 -15.75 -4.19
CA ARG A 115 36.40 -16.03 -3.81
C ARG A 115 35.43 -15.57 -4.89
N VAL A 116 35.65 -14.38 -5.45
CA VAL A 116 34.84 -13.85 -6.56
C VAL A 116 34.97 -14.74 -7.80
N LEU A 117 36.19 -15.18 -8.13
CA LEU A 117 36.40 -16.17 -9.20
C LEU A 117 35.64 -17.48 -8.91
N TYR A 118 35.75 -18.01 -7.70
CA TYR A 118 35.05 -19.23 -7.28
C TYR A 118 33.52 -19.08 -7.42
N VAL A 119 32.96 -17.95 -6.98
CA VAL A 119 31.53 -17.64 -7.17
C VAL A 119 31.19 -17.69 -8.65
N GLY A 120 31.94 -16.98 -9.51
CA GLY A 120 31.70 -16.95 -10.96
C GLY A 120 31.76 -18.33 -11.61
N LEU A 121 32.81 -19.11 -11.33
CA LEU A 121 32.99 -20.46 -11.87
C LEU A 121 31.85 -21.40 -11.43
N THR A 122 31.35 -21.25 -10.21
CA THR A 122 30.30 -22.12 -9.64
C THR A 122 28.87 -21.65 -9.96
N ARG A 123 28.69 -20.59 -10.78
CA ARG A 123 27.35 -20.22 -11.26
C ARG A 123 26.85 -21.13 -12.38
N ALA A 124 27.74 -21.87 -13.05
CA ALA A 124 27.37 -22.73 -14.17
C ALA A 124 26.89 -24.10 -13.70
N GLN A 125 25.79 -24.57 -14.28
CA GLN A 125 25.29 -25.93 -14.09
C GLN A 125 25.92 -26.93 -15.06
N SER A 126 26.21 -26.49 -16.30
CA SER A 126 26.68 -27.39 -17.37
C SER A 126 28.05 -26.99 -17.93
N GLN A 127 28.29 -25.72 -18.22
CA GLN A 127 29.53 -25.29 -18.87
C GLN A 127 30.00 -23.91 -18.40
N VAL A 128 31.30 -23.80 -18.16
CA VAL A 128 32.00 -22.53 -17.91
C VAL A 128 32.96 -22.26 -19.06
N ILE A 129 32.93 -21.05 -19.58
CA ILE A 129 33.91 -20.57 -20.56
C ILE A 129 34.63 -19.38 -19.96
N VAL A 130 35.95 -19.49 -19.87
CA VAL A 130 36.87 -18.45 -19.36
C VAL A 130 37.89 -18.13 -20.43
N TRP A 131 38.30 -16.86 -20.48
CA TRP A 131 39.40 -16.42 -21.32
C TRP A 131 40.63 -16.22 -20.48
N TRP A 132 41.80 -16.41 -21.09
CA TRP A 132 43.06 -15.96 -20.53
C TRP A 132 43.80 -15.15 -21.58
N ALA A 133 44.25 -13.96 -21.20
CA ALA A 133 45.13 -13.14 -22.01
C ALA A 133 46.12 -12.39 -21.10
N PRO A 134 47.37 -12.18 -21.52
CA PRO A 134 48.35 -11.40 -20.77
C PRO A 134 48.08 -9.90 -20.93
N THR A 135 47.63 -9.26 -19.86
CA THR A 135 47.44 -7.79 -19.79
C THR A 135 48.27 -7.19 -18.66
N ASN A 136 48.31 -5.85 -18.60
CA ASN A 136 49.03 -5.13 -17.56
C ASN A 136 48.51 -5.41 -16.14
N ASN A 137 47.27 -5.88 -15.95
CA ASN A 137 46.73 -6.23 -14.63
C ASN A 137 46.49 -7.73 -14.42
N THR A 138 46.99 -8.58 -15.31
CA THR A 138 46.77 -10.04 -15.21
C THR A 138 47.49 -10.67 -14.02
N SER A 139 48.62 -10.08 -13.58
CA SER A 139 49.41 -10.57 -12.45
C SER A 139 48.66 -10.61 -11.11
N SER A 140 47.65 -9.75 -10.95
CA SER A 140 46.77 -9.66 -9.79
C SER A 140 45.42 -10.38 -9.97
N SER A 141 45.13 -10.91 -11.16
CA SER A 141 43.86 -11.58 -11.46
C SER A 141 43.73 -12.91 -10.72
N GLY A 142 42.51 -13.27 -10.32
CA GLY A 142 42.25 -14.55 -9.65
C GLY A 142 42.57 -15.74 -10.57
N LEU A 143 42.20 -15.64 -11.86
CA LEU A 143 42.34 -16.75 -12.80
C LEU A 143 43.80 -17.07 -13.09
N HIS A 144 44.62 -16.06 -13.38
CA HIS A 144 46.05 -16.26 -13.68
C HIS A 144 46.80 -16.86 -12.48
N ARG A 145 46.57 -16.32 -11.27
CA ARG A 145 47.20 -16.84 -10.05
C ARG A 145 46.77 -18.27 -9.75
N LEU A 146 45.50 -18.61 -9.96
CA LEU A 146 45.00 -19.96 -9.78
C LEU A 146 45.61 -20.95 -10.79
N LEU A 147 45.67 -20.58 -12.07
CA LEU A 147 46.14 -21.47 -13.15
C LEU A 147 47.65 -21.71 -13.10
N PHE A 148 48.44 -20.68 -12.76
CA PHE A 148 49.90 -20.73 -12.90
C PHE A 148 50.67 -20.61 -11.58
N GLY A 149 50.03 -20.10 -10.52
CA GLY A 149 50.65 -19.86 -9.21
C GLY A 149 50.36 -20.94 -8.17
N ARG A 150 49.34 -21.78 -8.39
CA ARG A 150 49.00 -22.88 -7.47
C ARG A 150 49.92 -24.07 -7.69
N LEU A 151 50.70 -24.42 -6.67
CA LEU A 151 51.54 -25.62 -6.70
C LEU A 151 50.68 -26.89 -6.58
N THR A 152 51.04 -27.92 -7.35
CA THR A 152 50.38 -29.24 -7.29
C THR A 152 50.42 -29.79 -5.86
N GLY A 153 49.26 -30.18 -5.33
CA GLY A 153 49.13 -30.68 -3.95
C GLY A 153 49.02 -29.59 -2.87
N SER A 154 49.07 -28.30 -3.23
CA SER A 154 48.84 -27.18 -2.32
C SER A 154 47.47 -26.52 -2.57
N SER A 155 46.85 -26.00 -1.51
CA SER A 155 45.71 -25.09 -1.59
C SER A 155 46.12 -23.62 -1.65
N SER A 156 47.41 -23.33 -1.42
CA SER A 156 47.92 -21.96 -1.41
C SER A 156 48.09 -21.42 -2.84
N VAL A 157 47.64 -20.19 -3.03
CA VAL A 157 47.76 -19.41 -4.27
C VAL A 157 48.42 -18.09 -3.88
N PRO A 158 49.50 -17.65 -4.57
CA PRO A 158 50.18 -16.41 -4.22
C PRO A 158 49.29 -15.19 -4.45
N ASP A 159 49.56 -14.10 -3.72
CA ASP A 159 48.79 -12.85 -3.82
C ASP A 159 48.96 -12.17 -5.17
N THR A 160 50.15 -12.29 -5.76
CA THR A 160 50.49 -11.85 -7.12
C THR A 160 51.37 -12.88 -7.82
N LEU A 161 51.30 -12.93 -9.15
CA LEU A 161 52.16 -13.78 -9.96
C LEU A 161 52.64 -13.00 -11.19
N PRO A 162 53.95 -12.93 -11.46
CA PRO A 162 54.45 -12.35 -12.70
C PRO A 162 53.85 -13.05 -13.93
N LEU A 163 53.65 -12.30 -15.01
CA LEU A 163 53.19 -12.85 -16.28
C LEU A 163 54.12 -13.99 -16.73
N VAL A 164 53.52 -15.11 -17.08
CA VAL A 164 54.23 -16.21 -17.78
C VAL A 164 54.27 -15.90 -19.26
N SER A 165 55.31 -16.39 -19.95
CA SER A 165 55.36 -16.30 -21.41
C SER A 165 54.24 -17.12 -22.06
N ASP A 166 53.79 -16.74 -23.26
CA ASP A 166 52.74 -17.48 -24.00
C ASP A 166 53.10 -18.97 -24.18
N LYS A 167 54.38 -19.26 -24.43
CA LYS A 167 54.88 -20.64 -24.55
C LYS A 167 54.73 -21.42 -23.24
N GLU A 168 55.03 -20.79 -22.11
CA GLU A 168 54.87 -21.41 -20.80
C GLU A 168 53.39 -21.57 -20.43
N ALA A 169 52.56 -20.57 -20.73
CA ALA A 169 51.12 -20.63 -20.53
C ALA A 169 50.51 -21.81 -21.30
N ALA A 170 50.80 -21.92 -22.60
CA ALA A 170 50.33 -22.99 -23.47
C ALA A 170 50.77 -24.37 -22.95
N THR A 171 52.03 -24.50 -22.52
CA THR A 171 52.56 -25.76 -21.97
C THR A 171 51.82 -26.17 -20.70
N ARG A 172 51.71 -25.26 -19.72
CA ARG A 172 51.05 -25.55 -18.43
C ARG A 172 49.56 -25.80 -18.57
N LEU A 173 48.89 -25.09 -19.46
CA LEU A 173 47.48 -25.31 -19.77
C LEU A 173 47.29 -26.68 -20.43
N ALA A 174 48.15 -27.07 -21.38
CA ALA A 174 48.08 -28.38 -22.03
C ALA A 174 48.29 -29.52 -21.03
N GLU A 175 49.23 -29.37 -20.08
CA GLU A 175 49.40 -30.31 -18.97
C GLU A 175 48.15 -30.40 -18.08
N LEU A 176 47.47 -29.28 -17.84
CA LEU A 176 46.23 -29.25 -17.07
C LEU A 176 45.10 -29.99 -17.81
N ALA A 177 44.95 -29.74 -19.12
CA ALA A 177 43.98 -30.42 -19.98
C ALA A 177 44.24 -31.94 -20.01
N ALA A 178 45.51 -32.36 -20.14
CA ALA A 178 45.89 -33.78 -20.15
C ALA A 178 45.56 -34.51 -18.84
N ARG A 179 45.43 -33.80 -17.71
CA ARG A 179 45.01 -34.34 -16.41
C ARG A 179 43.49 -34.33 -16.20
N GLY A 180 42.70 -34.12 -17.26
CA GLY A 180 41.25 -34.01 -17.19
C GLY A 180 40.77 -32.61 -16.80
N GLY A 181 41.61 -31.59 -16.99
CA GLY A 181 41.26 -30.19 -16.79
C GLY A 181 40.43 -29.58 -17.94
N PRO A 182 40.42 -28.24 -18.07
CA PRO A 182 39.65 -27.55 -19.10
C PRO A 182 40.09 -27.93 -20.52
N VAL A 183 39.14 -27.90 -21.46
CA VAL A 183 39.45 -27.94 -22.90
C VAL A 183 40.04 -26.60 -23.30
N LEU A 184 41.14 -26.64 -24.05
CA LEU A 184 41.81 -25.44 -24.56
C LEU A 184 41.35 -25.14 -25.97
N GLU A 185 41.04 -23.89 -26.21
CA GLU A 185 40.68 -23.35 -27.52
C GLU A 185 41.47 -22.06 -27.74
N ASP A 186 42.10 -21.94 -28.91
CA ASP A 186 42.78 -20.70 -29.28
C ASP A 186 41.73 -19.62 -29.56
N ALA A 187 41.79 -18.52 -28.80
CA ALA A 187 40.95 -17.36 -29.02
C ALA A 187 41.45 -16.58 -30.25
N VAL A 188 41.09 -17.04 -31.44
CA VAL A 188 41.42 -16.36 -32.69
C VAL A 188 40.41 -15.24 -32.91
N PRO A 189 40.83 -13.98 -33.08
CA PRO A 189 39.93 -12.92 -33.50
C PRO A 189 39.28 -13.32 -34.82
N ALA A 190 38.00 -13.69 -34.78
CA ALA A 190 37.25 -13.89 -35.99
C ALA A 190 37.13 -12.53 -36.67
N ALA A 191 37.56 -12.43 -37.93
CA ALA A 191 37.10 -11.38 -38.82
C ALA A 191 35.62 -11.64 -39.08
N GLN A 192 34.76 -11.33 -38.10
CA GLN A 192 33.35 -11.22 -38.38
C GLN A 192 33.26 -10.10 -39.41
N PRO A 193 32.73 -10.36 -40.63
CA PRO A 193 32.26 -9.24 -41.42
C PRO A 193 31.29 -8.53 -40.48
N VAL A 194 31.60 -7.28 -40.14
CA VAL A 194 30.61 -6.42 -39.51
C VAL A 194 29.42 -6.57 -40.42
N SER A 195 28.36 -7.23 -39.95
CA SER A 195 27.08 -7.19 -40.61
C SER A 195 26.70 -5.73 -40.46
N VAL A 196 27.15 -4.92 -41.41
CA VAL A 196 26.60 -3.61 -41.67
C VAL A 196 25.19 -3.97 -42.06
N LEU A 197 24.29 -3.99 -41.07
CA LEU A 197 22.88 -3.90 -41.32
C LEU A 197 22.77 -2.79 -42.36
N PRO A 198 22.14 -3.04 -43.52
CA PRO A 198 21.98 -2.02 -44.52
C PRO A 198 21.54 -0.76 -43.79
N THR A 199 22.37 0.28 -43.83
CA THR A 199 21.99 1.58 -43.31
C THR A 199 20.93 2.07 -44.27
N GLU A 200 19.69 1.60 -44.10
CA GLU A 200 18.56 2.25 -44.70
C GLU A 200 18.68 3.72 -44.27
N PRO A 201 18.56 4.68 -45.22
CA PRO A 201 18.59 6.08 -44.86
C PRO A 201 17.57 6.25 -43.73
N ALA A 202 18.06 6.67 -42.55
CA ALA A 202 17.21 6.79 -41.38
C ALA A 202 15.99 7.60 -41.82
N PRO A 203 14.77 7.04 -41.74
CA PRO A 203 13.59 7.76 -42.14
C PRO A 203 13.61 9.09 -41.40
N LEU A 204 13.27 10.17 -42.09
CA LEU A 204 13.14 11.49 -41.48
C LEU A 204 12.25 11.34 -40.24
N LEU A 205 12.88 11.34 -39.07
CA LEU A 205 12.18 11.11 -37.81
C LEU A 205 11.27 12.31 -37.60
N SER A 206 9.97 12.03 -37.53
CA SER A 206 8.99 13.01 -37.09
C SER A 206 8.68 12.76 -35.62
N VAL A 207 8.29 13.81 -34.91
CA VAL A 207 7.77 13.67 -33.54
C VAL A 207 6.49 12.85 -33.64
N GLY A 208 6.44 11.72 -32.92
CA GLY A 208 5.22 10.93 -32.83
C GLY A 208 4.09 11.77 -32.24
N ALA A 209 3.02 11.96 -32.99
CA ALA A 209 1.85 12.67 -32.51
C ALA A 209 0.95 11.72 -31.71
N PHE A 210 0.56 12.15 -30.51
CA PHE A 210 -0.37 11.40 -29.68
C PHE A 210 -1.79 11.67 -30.18
N HIS A 211 -2.33 10.72 -30.94
CA HIS A 211 -3.68 10.81 -31.53
C HIS A 211 -4.76 10.10 -30.71
N ARG A 212 -4.44 9.63 -29.50
CA ARG A 212 -5.41 8.97 -28.62
C ARG A 212 -6.10 10.02 -27.77
N ASP A 213 -7.42 9.94 -27.70
CA ASP A 213 -8.17 10.61 -26.66
C ASP A 213 -8.09 9.74 -25.40
N LEU A 214 -7.60 10.34 -24.31
CA LEU A 214 -7.59 9.72 -22.99
C LEU A 214 -8.86 10.14 -22.26
N ASP A 215 -9.64 9.16 -21.82
CA ASP A 215 -10.77 9.43 -20.93
C ASP A 215 -10.21 9.83 -19.56
N THR A 216 -10.22 11.13 -19.28
CA THR A 216 -9.79 11.70 -18.00
C THR A 216 -10.91 11.73 -16.96
N ALA A 217 -12.13 11.32 -17.32
CA ALA A 217 -13.29 11.30 -16.44
C ALA A 217 -13.53 9.92 -15.82
N TRP A 218 -13.10 8.84 -16.49
CA TRP A 218 -13.16 7.48 -15.95
C TRP A 218 -12.23 7.33 -14.74
N ARG A 219 -12.77 6.83 -13.63
CA ARG A 219 -12.01 6.63 -12.39
C ARG A 219 -12.59 5.50 -11.54
N ARG A 220 -11.74 4.91 -10.71
CA ARG A 220 -12.18 4.22 -9.50
C ARG A 220 -12.26 5.27 -8.39
N THR A 221 -13.45 5.55 -7.89
CA THR A 221 -13.72 6.54 -6.85
C THR A 221 -14.29 5.87 -5.61
N SER A 222 -14.31 6.60 -4.50
CA SER A 222 -14.88 6.17 -3.23
C SER A 222 -15.76 7.28 -2.68
N TYR A 223 -16.54 6.99 -1.64
CA TYR A 223 -17.28 8.02 -0.93
C TYR A 223 -16.36 9.17 -0.44
N SER A 224 -15.21 8.84 0.18
CA SER A 224 -14.28 9.86 0.68
C SER A 224 -13.75 10.74 -0.45
N ALA A 225 -13.44 10.16 -1.62
CA ALA A 225 -13.00 10.92 -2.79
C ALA A 225 -14.09 11.86 -3.34
N LEU A 226 -15.33 11.38 -3.43
CA LEU A 226 -16.47 12.21 -3.87
C LEU A 226 -16.77 13.35 -2.90
N ALA A 227 -16.56 13.12 -1.61
CA ALA A 227 -16.90 14.08 -0.59
C ALA A 227 -15.77 15.10 -0.31
N ALA A 228 -14.51 14.77 -0.62
CA ALA A 228 -13.34 15.65 -0.46
C ALA A 228 -13.15 16.65 -1.63
N ALA A 229 -13.70 16.37 -2.81
CA ALA A 229 -13.54 17.22 -3.99
C ALA A 229 -14.10 18.65 -3.84
N GLY A 230 -14.94 18.92 -2.83
CA GLY A 230 -15.43 20.26 -2.50
C GLY A 230 -14.47 21.11 -1.65
N GLU A 231 -13.41 20.52 -1.09
CA GLU A 231 -12.50 21.21 -0.14
C GLU A 231 -11.17 21.62 -0.79
N SER A 232 -10.87 21.22 -2.03
CA SER A 232 -9.63 21.57 -2.73
C SER A 232 -9.78 21.58 -4.26
N ILE A 233 -9.07 22.51 -4.92
CA ILE A 233 -8.98 22.61 -6.38
C ILE A 233 -8.50 21.26 -6.93
N PRO A 234 -9.25 20.59 -7.82
CA PRO A 234 -8.88 19.27 -8.29
C PRO A 234 -7.57 19.34 -9.07
N GLN A 235 -6.49 18.81 -8.48
CA GLN A 235 -5.36 18.39 -9.28
C GLN A 235 -5.75 17.06 -9.95
N PRO A 236 -5.67 16.95 -11.28
CA PRO A 236 -5.93 15.70 -11.99
C PRO A 236 -4.79 14.71 -11.69
N GLY A 237 -4.88 14.05 -10.54
CA GLY A 237 -4.02 12.93 -10.17
C GLY A 237 -4.54 11.66 -10.84
N VAL A 238 -3.79 11.15 -11.83
CA VAL A 238 -3.98 9.78 -12.34
C VAL A 238 -3.34 8.84 -11.33
N ALA A 239 -4.08 8.47 -10.30
CA ALA A 239 -3.71 7.36 -9.43
C ALA A 239 -4.40 6.09 -9.95
N SER A 240 -3.67 4.98 -10.07
CA SER A 240 -4.25 3.68 -10.46
C SER A 240 -5.08 3.02 -9.36
N GLU A 241 -5.10 3.63 -8.17
CA GLU A 241 -5.87 3.28 -6.97
C GLU A 241 -6.05 4.62 -6.25
N PRO A 242 -7.25 5.01 -5.76
CA PRO A 242 -7.31 6.13 -4.86
C PRO A 242 -6.73 5.67 -3.51
N GLU A 243 -5.41 5.78 -3.31
CA GLU A 243 -4.84 5.96 -1.97
C GLU A 243 -5.16 7.38 -1.47
N THR A 244 -6.40 7.83 -1.64
CA THR A 244 -6.89 8.99 -0.91
C THR A 244 -7.11 8.51 0.51
N GLY A 245 -6.26 8.98 1.43
CA GLY A 245 -6.38 8.71 2.86
C GLY A 245 -7.83 8.76 3.29
N GLU A 246 -8.26 7.73 4.02
CA GLU A 246 -9.55 7.70 4.70
C GLU A 246 -9.82 9.08 5.31
N ARG A 247 -10.98 9.64 5.00
CA ARG A 247 -11.36 10.94 5.57
C ARG A 247 -11.27 10.81 7.08
N GLU A 248 -10.61 11.75 7.75
CA GLU A 248 -10.37 11.67 9.18
C GLU A 248 -11.71 11.63 9.93
N ASP A 249 -12.16 10.43 10.33
CA ASP A 249 -13.33 10.20 11.19
C ASP A 249 -13.14 10.78 12.61
N GLU A 250 -12.07 11.54 12.83
CA GLU A 250 -11.63 12.10 14.12
C GLU A 250 -11.48 13.63 14.07
N ALA A 251 -11.97 14.31 13.03
CA ALA A 251 -12.00 15.77 12.99
C ALA A 251 -12.80 16.32 14.20
N VAL A 252 -12.16 17.19 14.99
CA VAL A 252 -12.80 17.86 16.14
C VAL A 252 -13.94 18.73 15.60
N SER A 253 -15.16 18.21 15.70
CA SER A 253 -16.36 18.91 15.26
C SER A 253 -16.97 19.59 16.46
N ALA A 254 -16.51 20.81 16.74
CA ALA A 254 -17.12 21.64 17.78
C ALA A 254 -18.55 21.99 17.37
N VAL A 255 -19.52 21.35 18.01
CA VAL A 255 -20.95 21.63 17.84
C VAL A 255 -21.37 22.59 18.95
N VAL A 256 -21.30 23.90 18.67
CA VAL A 256 -21.70 24.93 19.64
C VAL A 256 -23.21 25.04 19.66
N VAL A 257 -23.84 24.39 20.65
CA VAL A 257 -25.27 24.56 20.94
C VAL A 257 -25.40 24.96 22.40
N PRO A 258 -26.20 25.98 22.75
CA PRO A 258 -26.35 26.39 24.14
C PRO A 258 -26.93 25.26 25.00
N ALA A 259 -26.16 24.84 26.01
CA ALA A 259 -26.56 23.85 27.01
C ALA A 259 -27.59 24.44 27.99
N THR A 260 -28.83 24.66 27.55
CA THR A 260 -29.93 25.00 28.46
C THR A 260 -31.00 23.93 28.42
N GLY A 261 -30.96 22.98 29.37
CA GLY A 261 -32.07 22.06 29.63
C GLY A 261 -31.72 20.60 29.93
N ASP A 262 -30.50 20.14 29.63
CA ASP A 262 -30.19 18.70 29.55
C ASP A 262 -29.16 18.21 30.59
N GLN A 263 -29.25 18.67 31.85
CA GLN A 263 -28.27 18.31 32.89
C GLN A 263 -28.12 16.79 33.07
N GLN A 264 -29.21 16.04 32.91
CA GLN A 264 -29.22 14.57 33.00
C GLN A 264 -28.35 13.88 31.94
N LEU A 265 -28.17 14.49 30.75
CA LEU A 265 -27.30 13.96 29.70
C LEU A 265 -25.83 14.30 29.97
N LEU A 266 -25.57 15.43 30.62
CA LEU A 266 -24.22 15.85 31.00
C LEU A 266 -23.65 14.97 32.13
N ASP A 267 -24.51 14.47 33.01
CA ASP A 267 -24.12 13.59 34.13
C ASP A 267 -23.71 12.18 33.67
N VAL A 268 -24.03 11.79 32.43
CA VAL A 268 -23.64 10.50 31.85
C VAL A 268 -22.35 10.67 31.04
N GLY A 269 -21.21 10.36 31.67
CA GLY A 269 -19.90 10.40 31.03
C GLY A 269 -19.73 9.40 29.88
N SER A 270 -18.92 9.75 28.89
CA SER A 270 -18.52 8.85 27.82
C SER A 270 -17.56 7.77 28.36
N PRO A 271 -17.74 6.49 28.00
CA PRO A 271 -16.79 5.42 28.37
C PRO A 271 -15.44 5.57 27.66
N MET A 272 -15.33 6.43 26.64
CA MET A 272 -14.14 6.66 25.83
C MET A 272 -13.58 8.09 26.00
N ALA A 273 -13.96 8.79 27.07
CA ALA A 273 -13.56 10.18 27.33
C ALA A 273 -12.03 10.35 27.44
N ASP A 274 -11.35 9.41 28.10
CA ASP A 274 -9.90 9.48 28.35
C ASP A 274 -9.07 8.73 27.29
N LEU A 275 -9.70 8.24 26.22
CA LEU A 275 -9.02 7.47 25.19
C LEU A 275 -8.45 8.38 24.09
N PRO A 276 -7.31 7.99 23.47
CA PRO A 276 -6.70 8.76 22.38
C PRO A 276 -7.67 9.09 21.25
N ALA A 277 -7.35 10.16 20.52
CA ALA A 277 -8.00 10.54 19.27
C ALA A 277 -7.04 10.39 18.08
N GLY A 278 -7.56 10.55 16.87
CA GLY A 278 -6.90 10.39 15.57
C GLY A 278 -7.28 9.12 14.81
N THR A 279 -7.09 9.15 13.48
CA THR A 279 -7.46 8.08 12.54
C THR A 279 -6.93 6.71 12.95
N ALA A 280 -5.70 6.62 13.46
CA ALA A 280 -5.11 5.37 13.93
C ALA A 280 -5.90 4.72 15.09
N PHE A 281 -6.52 5.54 15.94
CA PHE A 281 -7.40 5.05 17.00
C PHE A 281 -8.74 4.58 16.44
N GLY A 282 -9.33 5.31 15.49
CA GLY A 282 -10.51 4.88 14.73
C GLY A 282 -10.32 3.49 14.10
N THR A 283 -9.28 3.32 13.28
CA THR A 283 -8.95 2.03 12.65
C THR A 283 -8.75 0.91 13.68
N LEU A 284 -8.15 1.22 14.84
CA LEU A 284 -7.97 0.25 15.92
C LEU A 284 -9.33 -0.20 16.49
N VAL A 285 -10.26 0.72 16.73
CA VAL A 285 -11.60 0.41 17.24
C VAL A 285 -12.41 -0.42 16.23
N HIS A 286 -12.39 -0.05 14.95
CA HIS A 286 -13.09 -0.81 13.90
C HIS A 286 -12.60 -2.25 13.86
N ALA A 287 -11.27 -2.46 13.81
CA ALA A 287 -10.68 -3.80 13.77
C ALA A 287 -10.99 -4.65 15.01
N ILE A 288 -11.18 -4.04 16.18
CA ILE A 288 -11.60 -4.76 17.39
C ILE A 288 -13.08 -5.17 17.27
N LEU A 289 -13.96 -4.24 16.86
CA LEU A 289 -15.39 -4.51 16.70
C LEU A 289 -15.69 -5.54 15.60
N GLU A 290 -14.89 -5.54 14.53
CA GLU A 290 -14.91 -6.53 13.45
C GLU A 290 -14.65 -7.96 13.97
N THR A 291 -13.65 -8.11 14.82
CA THR A 291 -13.12 -9.43 15.21
C THR A 291 -13.68 -9.97 16.53
N THR A 292 -14.45 -9.18 17.26
CA THR A 292 -15.02 -9.57 18.56
C THR A 292 -16.25 -10.45 18.39
N ASP A 293 -16.27 -11.61 19.05
CA ASP A 293 -17.49 -12.40 19.21
C ASP A 293 -18.39 -11.81 20.32
N PRO A 294 -19.53 -11.18 19.99
CA PRO A 294 -20.46 -10.62 20.97
C PRO A 294 -21.10 -11.68 21.88
N GLN A 295 -21.10 -12.95 21.48
CA GLN A 295 -21.70 -14.07 22.22
C GLN A 295 -20.66 -14.90 22.98
N ALA A 296 -19.41 -14.43 23.06
CA ALA A 296 -18.38 -15.06 23.88
C ALA A 296 -18.84 -15.21 25.34
N ALA A 297 -18.54 -16.37 25.94
CA ALA A 297 -18.95 -16.69 27.31
C ALA A 297 -18.37 -15.71 28.35
N ASP A 298 -17.16 -15.19 28.10
CA ASP A 298 -16.57 -14.08 28.84
C ASP A 298 -16.16 -12.98 27.84
N LEU A 299 -17.12 -12.09 27.55
CA LEU A 299 -16.95 -10.99 26.62
C LEU A 299 -15.82 -10.04 27.00
N ARG A 300 -15.58 -9.82 28.30
CA ARG A 300 -14.51 -8.90 28.73
C ARG A 300 -13.14 -9.49 28.39
N THR A 301 -12.97 -10.79 28.59
CA THR A 301 -11.75 -11.49 28.21
C THR A 301 -11.58 -11.50 26.68
N GLU A 302 -12.64 -11.80 25.91
CA GLU A 302 -12.61 -11.74 24.44
C GLU A 302 -12.16 -10.35 23.93
N LEU A 303 -12.79 -9.27 24.41
CA LEU A 303 -12.43 -7.91 24.04
C LEU A 303 -10.98 -7.57 24.39
N ARG A 304 -10.47 -8.02 25.55
CA ARG A 304 -9.07 -7.81 25.95
C ARG A 304 -8.11 -8.55 25.03
N GLU A 305 -8.45 -9.76 24.63
CA GLU A 305 -7.64 -10.56 23.70
C GLU A 305 -7.60 -9.92 22.31
N ARG A 306 -8.75 -9.55 21.74
CA ARG A 306 -8.82 -8.83 20.45
C ARG A 306 -8.10 -7.49 20.50
N SER A 307 -8.29 -6.72 21.56
CA SER A 307 -7.58 -5.45 21.76
C SER A 307 -6.06 -5.66 21.82
N ARG A 308 -5.58 -6.71 22.49
CA ARG A 308 -4.14 -7.04 22.56
C ARG A 308 -3.59 -7.44 21.19
N GLU A 309 -4.32 -8.25 20.43
CA GLU A 309 -3.94 -8.65 19.07
C GLU A 309 -3.82 -7.46 18.12
N GLN A 310 -4.78 -6.54 18.16
CA GLN A 310 -4.77 -5.35 17.32
C GLN A 310 -3.70 -4.35 17.75
N LEU A 311 -3.51 -4.11 19.05
CA LEU A 311 -2.43 -3.25 19.57
C LEU A 311 -1.03 -3.77 19.23
N ALA A 312 -0.84 -5.09 19.11
CA ALA A 312 0.44 -5.66 18.69
C ALA A 312 0.77 -5.33 17.22
N ARG A 313 -0.24 -5.13 16.37
CA ARG A 313 -0.09 -4.75 14.96
C ARG A 313 -0.06 -3.24 14.78
N ARG A 314 -0.81 -2.51 15.60
CA ARG A 314 -1.02 -1.07 15.54
C ARG A 314 -0.85 -0.47 16.95
N PRO A 315 0.39 -0.19 17.38
CA PRO A 315 0.63 0.37 18.71
C PRO A 315 -0.06 1.72 18.89
N ALA A 316 -0.78 1.88 19.98
CA ALA A 316 -1.43 3.13 20.38
C ALA A 316 -1.21 3.40 21.88
N ALA A 317 -1.36 4.65 22.30
CA ALA A 317 -1.16 5.07 23.70
C ALA A 317 -2.35 4.68 24.60
N VAL A 318 -2.76 3.41 24.55
CA VAL A 318 -3.87 2.85 25.32
C VAL A 318 -3.60 1.37 25.63
N THR A 319 -4.09 0.88 26.76
CA THR A 319 -3.95 -0.53 27.14
C THR A 319 -5.10 -1.37 26.60
N SER A 320 -4.88 -2.67 26.37
CA SER A 320 -5.94 -3.60 25.97
C SER A 320 -7.05 -3.71 27.02
N ALA A 321 -6.71 -3.54 28.32
CA ALA A 321 -7.68 -3.52 29.40
C ALA A 321 -8.58 -2.28 29.33
N ALA A 322 -8.01 -1.10 29.10
CA ALA A 322 -8.78 0.14 28.97
C ALA A 322 -9.71 0.12 27.75
N LEU A 323 -9.23 -0.39 26.60
CA LEU A 323 -10.06 -0.57 25.41
C LEU A 323 -11.25 -1.51 25.67
N ALA A 324 -10.99 -2.67 26.26
CA ALA A 324 -12.05 -3.63 26.55
C ALA A 324 -13.10 -3.05 27.52
N ASP A 325 -12.64 -2.36 28.57
CA ASP A 325 -13.51 -1.74 29.56
C ASP A 325 -14.39 -0.63 28.95
N ALA A 326 -13.86 0.08 27.95
CA ALA A 326 -14.60 1.11 27.21
C ALA A 326 -15.55 0.54 26.15
N LEU A 327 -15.21 -0.57 25.49
CA LEU A 327 -16.04 -1.18 24.44
C LEU A 327 -17.19 -2.04 24.98
N LEU A 328 -17.08 -2.56 26.20
CA LEU A 328 -18.18 -3.28 26.86
C LEU A 328 -19.51 -2.49 26.89
N PRO A 329 -19.56 -1.24 27.39
CA PRO A 329 -20.78 -0.44 27.36
C PRO A 329 -21.21 -0.09 25.92
N VAL A 330 -20.26 0.11 24.98
CA VAL A 330 -20.59 0.34 23.57
C VAL A 330 -21.42 -0.82 23.01
N LEU A 331 -20.95 -2.06 23.18
CA LEU A 331 -21.67 -3.23 22.68
C LEU A 331 -23.06 -3.43 23.31
N ALA A 332 -23.20 -3.05 24.59
CA ALA A 332 -24.46 -3.17 25.34
C ALA A 332 -25.46 -2.02 25.10
N THR A 333 -25.10 -1.03 24.28
CA THR A 333 -25.97 0.13 24.02
C THR A 333 -27.11 -0.27 23.07
N PRO A 334 -28.38 0.05 23.39
CA PRO A 334 -29.50 -0.21 22.47
C PRO A 334 -29.30 0.55 21.16
N LEU A 335 -29.53 -0.10 20.01
CA LEU A 335 -29.36 0.48 18.68
C LEU A 335 -30.59 1.29 18.21
N GLY A 336 -31.58 1.45 19.09
CA GLY A 336 -32.78 2.24 18.84
C GLY A 336 -33.86 1.51 18.02
N PRO A 337 -34.87 2.25 17.54
CA PRO A 337 -36.08 1.67 16.96
C PRO A 337 -35.89 0.81 15.71
N LEU A 338 -34.93 1.16 14.82
CA LEU A 338 -34.71 0.37 13.59
C LEU A 338 -34.23 -1.07 13.87
N ALA A 339 -33.58 -1.27 15.02
CA ALA A 339 -33.11 -2.55 15.51
C ALA A 339 -34.08 -3.20 16.53
N ASP A 340 -35.31 -2.69 16.65
CA ASP A 340 -36.28 -3.14 17.67
C ASP A 340 -35.73 -3.08 19.11
N GLY A 341 -34.82 -2.13 19.37
CA GLY A 341 -34.18 -1.94 20.67
C GLY A 341 -33.05 -2.93 20.98
N LEU A 342 -32.70 -3.84 20.07
CA LEU A 342 -31.57 -4.74 20.22
C LEU A 342 -30.25 -3.96 20.33
N SER A 343 -29.31 -4.51 21.08
CA SER A 343 -27.92 -4.04 21.15
C SER A 343 -27.04 -4.84 20.18
N LEU A 344 -25.76 -4.48 20.07
CA LEU A 344 -24.81 -5.32 19.36
C LEU A 344 -24.76 -6.70 20.02
N LEU A 345 -24.74 -6.81 21.36
CA LEU A 345 -24.67 -8.10 22.06
C LEU A 345 -25.74 -9.12 21.67
N ASP A 346 -26.91 -8.64 21.27
CA ASP A 346 -28.05 -9.50 20.92
C ASP A 346 -27.92 -10.12 19.52
N ILE A 347 -26.98 -9.64 18.70
CA ILE A 347 -26.78 -10.05 17.31
C ILE A 347 -25.46 -10.81 17.23
N GLY A 348 -25.53 -12.14 17.14
CA GLY A 348 -24.35 -13.02 17.10
C GLY A 348 -23.60 -13.00 15.76
N VAL A 349 -22.39 -13.57 15.73
CA VAL A 349 -21.51 -13.59 14.54
C VAL A 349 -22.15 -14.15 13.27
N ARG A 350 -23.14 -15.04 13.39
CA ARG A 350 -23.87 -15.62 12.23
C ARG A 350 -24.80 -14.63 11.53
N ASP A 351 -25.17 -13.58 12.25
CA ASP A 351 -26.07 -12.52 11.81
C ASP A 351 -25.32 -11.20 11.62
N ARG A 352 -23.98 -11.27 11.54
CA ARG A 352 -23.10 -10.14 11.24
C ARG A 352 -22.23 -10.46 10.05
N LEU A 353 -22.28 -9.59 9.05
CA LEU A 353 -21.33 -9.59 7.95
C LEU A 353 -20.50 -8.32 8.08
N THR A 354 -19.29 -8.46 8.61
CA THR A 354 -18.35 -7.35 8.83
C THR A 354 -17.47 -7.13 7.61
N GLU A 355 -17.04 -5.88 7.40
CA GLU A 355 -16.15 -5.48 6.28
C GLU A 355 -16.63 -5.99 4.91
N LEU A 356 -17.86 -5.62 4.56
CA LEU A 356 -18.40 -5.97 3.24
C LEU A 356 -17.86 -5.00 2.18
N ASP A 357 -16.78 -5.42 1.52
CA ASP A 357 -16.24 -4.75 0.35
C ASP A 357 -17.18 -4.82 -0.86
N PHE A 358 -17.24 -3.72 -1.60
CA PHE A 358 -17.95 -3.66 -2.88
C PHE A 358 -17.19 -2.86 -3.94
N GLU A 359 -17.47 -3.20 -5.20
CA GLU A 359 -17.11 -2.41 -6.37
C GLU A 359 -18.37 -2.33 -7.25
N LEU A 360 -18.92 -1.13 -7.41
CA LEU A 360 -20.14 -0.87 -8.19
C LEU A 360 -19.79 -0.16 -9.49
N PRO A 361 -20.25 -0.65 -10.65
CA PRO A 361 -20.11 0.08 -11.90
C PRO A 361 -20.92 1.39 -11.84
N LEU A 362 -20.30 2.47 -12.30
CA LEU A 362 -20.92 3.78 -12.51
C LEU A 362 -21.09 4.03 -14.01
N ALA A 363 -22.33 4.34 -14.41
CA ALA A 363 -22.75 4.64 -15.76
C ALA A 363 -22.30 3.59 -16.81
N GLY A 364 -22.16 2.31 -16.44
CA GLY A 364 -21.72 1.23 -17.32
C GLY A 364 -20.28 0.72 -17.12
N GLY A 365 -19.56 1.18 -16.09
CA GLY A 365 -18.29 0.57 -15.64
C GLY A 365 -17.14 0.74 -16.64
N ASP A 366 -16.63 -0.37 -17.18
CA ASP A 366 -15.54 -0.40 -18.17
C ASP A 366 -15.89 0.34 -19.46
N HIS A 367 -17.17 0.38 -19.82
CA HIS A 367 -17.66 0.99 -21.04
C HIS A 367 -18.81 1.94 -20.71
N PRO A 368 -18.51 3.15 -20.21
CA PRO A 368 -19.55 4.03 -19.75
C PRO A 368 -20.47 4.43 -20.90
N ARG A 369 -21.78 4.31 -20.69
CA ARG A 369 -22.84 4.45 -21.70
C ARG A 369 -23.65 5.72 -21.57
N ALA A 370 -23.48 6.43 -20.46
CA ALA A 370 -24.20 7.63 -20.12
C ALA A 370 -23.32 8.60 -19.33
N GLU A 371 -23.82 9.81 -19.16
CA GLU A 371 -23.27 10.81 -18.25
C GLU A 371 -24.13 10.85 -17.01
N ALA A 372 -23.48 10.84 -15.84
CA ALA A 372 -24.10 11.06 -14.55
C ALA A 372 -23.16 11.90 -13.71
N VAL A 373 -23.73 12.79 -12.92
CA VAL A 373 -23.01 13.64 -11.98
C VAL A 373 -23.66 13.54 -10.60
N LEU A 374 -22.92 13.94 -9.57
CA LEU A 374 -23.42 13.87 -8.19
C LEU A 374 -24.71 14.68 -7.97
N ALA A 375 -24.90 15.77 -8.71
CA ALA A 375 -26.11 16.59 -8.66
C ALA A 375 -27.38 15.83 -9.09
N ASP A 376 -27.26 14.74 -9.86
CA ASP A 376 -28.40 13.92 -10.30
C ASP A 376 -29.05 13.14 -9.14
N LEU A 377 -28.41 13.10 -7.96
CA LEU A 377 -29.04 12.57 -6.74
C LEU A 377 -30.10 13.54 -6.20
N ALA A 378 -29.98 14.85 -6.43
CA ALA A 378 -30.85 15.84 -5.81
C ALA A 378 -32.33 15.70 -6.20
N PRO A 379 -32.70 15.48 -7.48
CA PRO A 379 -34.08 15.22 -7.87
C PRO A 379 -34.66 13.98 -7.17
N LEU A 380 -33.90 12.88 -7.09
CA LEU A 380 -34.33 11.64 -6.43
C LEU A 380 -34.60 11.87 -4.94
N LEU A 381 -33.70 12.57 -4.25
CA LEU A 381 -33.88 12.91 -2.84
C LEU A 381 -35.14 13.77 -2.62
N ARG A 382 -35.37 14.79 -3.47
CA ARG A 382 -36.56 15.66 -3.34
C ARG A 382 -37.87 14.94 -3.65
N GLN A 383 -37.83 13.96 -4.55
CA GLN A 383 -38.99 13.15 -4.96
C GLN A 383 -39.40 12.15 -3.87
N HIS A 384 -38.44 11.43 -3.31
CA HIS A 384 -38.72 10.29 -2.43
C HIS A 384 -38.73 10.64 -0.94
N LEU A 385 -37.98 11.66 -0.51
CA LEU A 385 -37.94 12.06 0.90
C LEU A 385 -39.10 13.00 1.25
N ALA A 386 -39.80 12.68 2.35
CA ALA A 386 -40.86 13.50 2.91
C ALA A 386 -40.32 14.87 3.36
N ALA A 387 -41.19 15.90 3.39
CA ALA A 387 -40.78 17.27 3.68
C ALA A 387 -40.08 17.45 5.05
N ASP A 388 -40.39 16.58 5.99
CA ASP A 388 -39.86 16.52 7.36
C ASP A 388 -38.72 15.50 7.55
N ASP A 389 -38.27 14.81 6.49
CA ASP A 389 -37.12 13.91 6.57
C ASP A 389 -35.83 14.70 6.89
N PRO A 390 -35.04 14.27 7.89
CA PRO A 390 -33.87 15.02 8.36
C PRO A 390 -32.77 15.17 7.31
N LEU A 391 -32.72 14.29 6.30
CA LEU A 391 -31.70 14.32 5.25
C LEU A 391 -32.22 14.92 3.94
N ARG A 392 -33.47 15.39 3.87
CA ARG A 392 -34.01 15.99 2.64
C ARG A 392 -33.26 17.25 2.20
N SER A 393 -32.78 18.05 3.14
CA SER A 393 -31.97 19.24 2.87
C SER A 393 -30.62 18.91 2.23
N TYR A 394 -30.15 17.66 2.34
CA TYR A 394 -28.92 17.21 1.69
C TYR A 394 -29.00 17.26 0.17
N ALA A 395 -30.21 17.24 -0.41
CA ALA A 395 -30.43 17.43 -1.85
C ALA A 395 -29.83 18.75 -2.37
N ASP A 396 -29.88 19.82 -1.58
CA ASP A 396 -29.31 21.11 -1.97
C ASP A 396 -27.77 21.07 -1.93
N ARG A 397 -27.20 20.30 -1.00
CA ARG A 397 -25.76 20.16 -0.83
C ARG A 397 -25.12 19.35 -1.96
N VAL A 398 -25.74 18.24 -2.39
CA VAL A 398 -25.23 17.48 -3.55
C VAL A 398 -25.47 18.18 -4.89
N ALA A 399 -26.38 19.15 -4.93
CA ALA A 399 -26.60 20.01 -6.10
C ALA A 399 -25.67 21.25 -6.12
N ASP A 400 -24.87 21.47 -5.08
CA ASP A 400 -23.95 22.60 -4.99
C ASP A 400 -22.91 22.54 -6.13
N GLN A 401 -22.46 23.69 -6.63
CA GLN A 401 -21.51 23.77 -7.73
C GLN A 401 -20.15 23.19 -7.37
N ASP A 402 -19.77 23.22 -6.08
CA ASP A 402 -18.46 22.75 -5.63
C ASP A 402 -18.31 21.22 -5.71
N ILE A 403 -19.41 20.47 -5.55
CA ILE A 403 -19.37 18.99 -5.54
C ILE A 403 -20.30 18.32 -6.55
N GLY A 404 -21.35 19.01 -7.00
CA GLY A 404 -22.43 18.42 -7.79
C GLY A 404 -22.03 18.04 -9.20
N TRP A 405 -21.05 18.71 -9.80
CA TRP A 405 -20.59 18.46 -11.17
C TRP A 405 -19.55 17.34 -11.29
N GLN A 406 -19.28 16.63 -10.21
CA GLN A 406 -18.36 15.51 -10.23
C GLN A 406 -18.91 14.36 -11.09
N PRO A 407 -18.16 13.88 -12.11
CA PRO A 407 -18.61 12.78 -12.94
C PRO A 407 -18.66 11.47 -12.15
N LEU A 408 -19.78 10.76 -12.27
CA LEU A 408 -20.00 9.42 -11.76
C LEU A 408 -19.74 8.43 -12.91
N ARG A 409 -18.45 8.14 -13.15
CA ARG A 409 -17.99 7.34 -14.29
C ARG A 409 -16.85 6.41 -13.88
N GLY A 410 -16.97 5.13 -14.24
CA GLY A 410 -16.00 4.08 -13.88
C GLY A 410 -16.54 3.19 -12.77
N TYR A 411 -15.86 3.11 -11.63
CA TYR A 411 -16.30 2.29 -10.50
C TYR A 411 -16.33 3.05 -9.20
N LEU A 412 -17.30 2.72 -8.34
CA LEU A 412 -17.36 3.14 -6.95
C LEU A 412 -16.95 1.99 -6.05
N THR A 413 -15.90 2.18 -5.26
CA THR A 413 -15.44 1.22 -4.25
C THR A 413 -15.75 1.71 -2.84
N GLY A 414 -15.92 0.76 -1.92
CA GLY A 414 -16.09 1.03 -0.49
C GLY A 414 -16.23 -0.26 0.32
N SER A 415 -16.21 -0.12 1.64
CA SER A 415 -16.47 -1.19 2.61
C SER A 415 -17.56 -0.75 3.57
N LEU A 416 -18.53 -1.63 3.84
CA LEU A 416 -19.49 -1.43 4.94
C LEU A 416 -18.89 -2.07 6.19
N ASP A 417 -18.74 -1.31 7.28
CA ASP A 417 -18.16 -1.84 8.53
C ASP A 417 -18.90 -3.08 9.03
N ALA A 418 -20.25 -3.05 9.02
CA ALA A 418 -21.06 -4.23 9.26
C ALA A 418 -22.44 -4.17 8.60
N VAL A 419 -22.95 -5.34 8.25
CA VAL A 419 -24.35 -5.59 7.92
C VAL A 419 -24.92 -6.55 8.96
N LEU A 420 -25.92 -6.09 9.71
CA LEU A 420 -26.58 -6.85 10.76
C LEU A 420 -27.88 -7.43 10.25
N ARG A 421 -28.10 -8.73 10.42
CA ARG A 421 -29.37 -9.41 10.14
C ARG A 421 -30.21 -9.48 11.41
N LEU A 422 -31.39 -8.87 11.37
CA LEU A 422 -32.40 -8.93 12.42
C LEU A 422 -33.33 -10.14 12.23
N PRO A 423 -34.10 -10.52 13.27
CA PRO A 423 -35.18 -11.48 13.13
C PRO A 423 -36.17 -11.06 12.02
N GLY A 424 -36.58 -12.00 11.15
CA GLY A 424 -37.51 -11.73 10.04
C GLY A 424 -36.82 -11.10 8.81
N PRO A 425 -35.85 -11.81 8.22
CA PRO A 425 -34.60 -11.30 7.59
C PRO A 425 -34.62 -9.81 7.15
N ARG A 426 -34.47 -8.90 8.12
CA ARG A 426 -34.30 -7.47 7.87
C ARG A 426 -32.83 -7.08 8.10
N TYR A 427 -32.23 -6.32 7.20
CA TYR A 427 -30.79 -6.04 7.22
C TYR A 427 -30.52 -4.56 7.50
N LEU A 428 -29.71 -4.29 8.53
CA LEU A 428 -29.23 -2.95 8.85
C LEU A 428 -27.77 -2.81 8.41
N VAL A 429 -27.44 -1.69 7.77
CA VAL A 429 -26.04 -1.29 7.60
C VAL A 429 -25.60 -0.54 8.85
N VAL A 430 -24.39 -0.84 9.31
CA VAL A 430 -23.74 -0.18 10.43
C VAL A 430 -22.44 0.44 9.93
N ASP A 431 -22.20 1.65 10.40
CA ASP A 431 -20.94 2.38 10.23
C ASP A 431 -20.49 2.85 11.61
N TYR A 432 -19.32 2.43 12.07
CA TYR A 432 -18.73 2.86 13.33
C TYR A 432 -18.05 4.20 13.14
N LYS A 433 -18.15 5.06 14.16
CA LYS A 433 -17.62 6.41 14.15
C LYS A 433 -16.95 6.75 15.47
N THR A 434 -15.67 7.11 15.42
CA THR A 434 -14.90 7.56 16.60
C THR A 434 -14.80 9.08 16.70
N ASN A 435 -15.63 9.85 15.98
CA ASN A 435 -15.60 11.31 15.98
C ASN A 435 -15.69 11.88 17.41
N TRP A 436 -14.86 12.89 17.70
CA TRP A 436 -14.90 13.63 18.94
C TRP A 436 -15.82 14.85 18.82
N LEU A 437 -16.94 14.83 19.54
CA LEU A 437 -17.94 15.91 19.54
C LEU A 437 -17.91 16.79 20.80
N GLY A 438 -16.89 16.60 21.65
CA GLY A 438 -16.70 17.40 22.86
C GLY A 438 -16.28 18.84 22.57
N ASP A 439 -16.56 19.74 23.51
CA ASP A 439 -16.14 21.14 23.41
C ASP A 439 -14.61 21.30 23.45
N VAL A 440 -14.12 22.34 22.76
CA VAL A 440 -12.69 22.71 22.74
C VAL A 440 -12.21 23.22 24.11
N ASP A 441 -13.15 23.66 24.95
CA ASP A 441 -12.88 24.30 26.24
C ASP A 441 -12.56 23.31 27.38
N GLY A 442 -12.49 22.00 27.07
CA GLY A 442 -12.04 20.96 28.02
C GLY A 442 -13.12 20.41 28.95
N SER A 443 -14.40 20.64 28.65
CA SER A 443 -15.51 19.98 29.35
C SER A 443 -15.43 18.45 29.17
N PRO A 444 -15.71 17.64 30.21
CA PRO A 444 -15.69 16.19 30.11
C PRO A 444 -16.66 15.69 29.04
N LEU A 445 -16.22 14.74 28.22
CA LEU A 445 -17.04 14.13 27.19
C LEU A 445 -18.19 13.33 27.82
N SER A 446 -19.41 13.59 27.37
CA SER A 446 -20.67 13.03 27.92
C SER A 446 -21.68 12.71 26.83
N ALA A 447 -22.72 11.94 27.19
CA ALA A 447 -23.83 11.59 26.30
C ALA A 447 -24.53 12.81 25.67
N TRP A 448 -24.47 13.97 26.33
CA TRP A 448 -25.02 15.23 25.81
C TRP A 448 -24.41 15.63 24.45
N HIS A 449 -23.10 15.42 24.25
CA HIS A 449 -22.40 15.77 23.02
C HIS A 449 -22.81 14.90 21.83
N TYR A 450 -23.42 13.74 22.10
CA TYR A 450 -23.85 12.76 21.09
C TYR A 450 -25.38 12.61 21.03
N ARG A 451 -26.12 13.63 21.46
CA ARG A 451 -27.58 13.67 21.35
C ARG A 451 -28.01 13.74 19.87
N PRO A 452 -29.24 13.30 19.51
CA PRO A 452 -29.69 13.23 18.11
C PRO A 452 -29.48 14.51 17.29
N ALA A 453 -29.71 15.69 17.89
CA ALA A 453 -29.49 16.97 17.22
C ALA A 453 -28.02 17.22 16.84
N ALA A 454 -27.07 16.85 17.71
CA ALA A 454 -25.64 16.98 17.43
C ALA A 454 -25.19 15.97 16.36
N LEU A 455 -25.69 14.74 16.43
CA LEU A 455 -25.39 13.73 15.41
C LEU A 455 -25.92 14.13 14.03
N ALA A 456 -27.13 14.68 13.94
CA ALA A 456 -27.70 15.17 12.68
C ALA A 456 -26.83 16.26 12.04
N GLU A 457 -26.27 17.17 12.84
CA GLU A 457 -25.37 18.22 12.35
C GLU A 457 -24.05 17.65 11.83
N VAL A 458 -23.44 16.71 12.55
CA VAL A 458 -22.19 16.05 12.13
C VAL A 458 -22.40 15.23 10.87
N MET A 459 -23.51 14.49 10.78
CA MET A 459 -23.90 13.77 9.57
C MET A 459 -23.92 14.70 8.35
N ALA A 460 -24.58 15.85 8.46
CA ALA A 460 -24.68 16.81 7.38
C ALA A 460 -23.33 17.44 7.00
N ARG A 461 -22.50 17.81 7.99
CA ARG A 461 -21.18 18.42 7.77
C ARG A 461 -20.20 17.45 7.11
N SER A 462 -20.20 16.19 7.54
CA SER A 462 -19.26 15.17 7.05
C SER A 462 -19.66 14.54 5.73
N HIS A 463 -20.83 14.89 5.16
CA HIS A 463 -21.42 14.27 3.96
C HIS A 463 -21.82 12.80 4.11
N TYR A 464 -21.96 12.29 5.34
CA TYR A 464 -22.38 10.91 5.60
C TYR A 464 -23.74 10.51 4.99
N PRO A 465 -24.72 11.41 4.74
CA PRO A 465 -25.91 11.07 3.95
C PRO A 465 -25.59 10.48 2.58
N LEU A 466 -24.54 10.95 1.89
CA LEU A 466 -24.09 10.36 0.63
C LEU A 466 -23.57 8.94 0.85
N GLN A 467 -22.73 8.72 1.87
CA GLN A 467 -22.24 7.39 2.22
C GLN A 467 -23.40 6.42 2.51
N ALA A 468 -24.37 6.85 3.32
CA ALA A 468 -25.55 6.05 3.67
C ALA A 468 -26.36 5.62 2.43
N LEU A 469 -26.54 6.53 1.46
CA LEU A 469 -27.20 6.24 0.19
C LEU A 469 -26.41 5.22 -0.66
N LEU A 470 -25.09 5.43 -0.80
CA LEU A 470 -24.22 4.54 -1.56
C LEU A 470 -24.16 3.13 -0.93
N TYR A 471 -24.08 3.05 0.39
CA TYR A 471 -24.08 1.77 1.12
C TYR A 471 -25.44 1.07 1.05
N SER A 472 -26.53 1.84 1.05
CA SER A 472 -27.87 1.28 0.80
C SER A 472 -27.97 0.63 -0.58
N VAL A 473 -27.40 1.26 -1.62
CA VAL A 473 -27.35 0.67 -2.97
C VAL A 473 -26.46 -0.56 -3.02
N ALA A 474 -25.28 -0.52 -2.39
CA ALA A 474 -24.38 -1.67 -2.31
C ALA A 474 -25.07 -2.87 -1.65
N LEU A 475 -25.72 -2.66 -0.49
CA LEU A 475 -26.47 -3.70 0.20
C LEU A 475 -27.66 -4.19 -0.65
N HIS A 476 -28.42 -3.28 -1.28
CA HIS A 476 -29.53 -3.64 -2.16
C HIS A 476 -29.08 -4.58 -3.29
N ARG A 477 -28.00 -4.23 -4.00
CA ARG A 477 -27.45 -5.05 -5.09
C ARG A 477 -26.92 -6.39 -4.58
N TYR A 478 -26.27 -6.40 -3.42
CA TYR A 478 -25.81 -7.64 -2.78
C TYR A 478 -26.97 -8.57 -2.42
N LEU A 479 -28.01 -8.05 -1.75
CA LEU A 479 -29.16 -8.84 -1.30
C LEU A 479 -30.00 -9.36 -2.46
N ARG A 480 -30.11 -8.63 -3.58
CA ARG A 480 -30.77 -9.13 -4.81
C ARG A 480 -30.21 -10.47 -5.29
N TRP A 481 -28.96 -10.77 -5.00
CA TRP A 481 -28.31 -12.02 -5.39
C TRP A 481 -28.29 -13.08 -4.28
N ARG A 482 -28.35 -12.65 -3.02
CA ARG A 482 -28.10 -13.53 -1.87
C ARG A 482 -29.33 -13.86 -1.05
N GLN A 483 -30.32 -12.96 -1.01
CA GLN A 483 -31.53 -13.13 -0.22
C GLN A 483 -32.63 -13.79 -1.07
N PRO A 484 -33.11 -14.99 -0.72
CA PRO A 484 -34.23 -15.62 -1.40
C PRO A 484 -35.50 -14.75 -1.30
N SER A 485 -36.22 -14.62 -2.42
CA SER A 485 -37.45 -13.79 -2.50
C SER A 485 -37.22 -12.36 -2.03
N TYR A 486 -36.07 -11.78 -2.38
CA TYR A 486 -35.71 -10.41 -1.98
C TYR A 486 -36.76 -9.39 -2.41
N ASP A 487 -37.34 -8.74 -1.41
CA ASP A 487 -38.20 -7.57 -1.48
C ASP A 487 -37.50 -6.40 -0.74
N PRO A 488 -37.10 -5.32 -1.42
CA PRO A 488 -36.47 -4.15 -0.80
C PRO A 488 -37.23 -3.58 0.39
N GLU A 489 -38.57 -3.50 0.35
CA GLU A 489 -39.38 -2.90 1.41
C GLU A 489 -39.35 -3.71 2.71
N GLN A 490 -39.21 -5.03 2.59
CA GLN A 490 -39.14 -5.95 3.73
C GLN A 490 -37.73 -6.10 4.26
N HIS A 491 -36.76 -6.26 3.37
CA HIS A 491 -35.41 -6.68 3.74
C HIS A 491 -34.46 -5.50 4.01
N LEU A 492 -34.68 -4.31 3.44
CA LEU A 492 -33.85 -3.14 3.77
C LEU A 492 -34.33 -2.50 5.08
N GLY A 493 -33.54 -2.65 6.14
CA GLY A 493 -33.83 -2.15 7.48
C GLY A 493 -33.44 -0.69 7.72
N GLY A 494 -32.54 -0.15 6.90
CA GLY A 494 -31.95 1.18 7.10
C GLY A 494 -30.53 1.13 7.65
N MET A 495 -30.04 2.28 8.05
CA MET A 495 -28.64 2.54 8.37
C MET A 495 -28.51 3.01 9.82
N LEU A 496 -27.43 2.59 10.47
CA LEU A 496 -27.05 2.98 11.81
C LEU A 496 -25.61 3.52 11.81
N TYR A 497 -25.45 4.79 12.11
CA TYR A 497 -24.15 5.40 12.38
C TYR A 497 -23.91 5.38 13.88
N LEU A 498 -22.95 4.57 14.30
CA LEU A 498 -22.64 4.28 15.69
C LEU A 498 -21.45 5.13 16.13
N TYR A 499 -21.74 6.30 16.70
CA TYR A 499 -20.75 7.17 17.32
C TYR A 499 -20.35 6.56 18.66
N VAL A 500 -19.37 5.66 18.63
CA VAL A 500 -19.03 4.76 19.75
C VAL A 500 -18.64 5.52 21.02
N ARG A 501 -18.09 6.73 20.89
CA ARG A 501 -17.79 7.60 22.04
C ARG A 501 -19.05 8.10 22.76
N GLY A 502 -20.21 8.11 22.11
CA GLY A 502 -21.50 8.49 22.68
C GLY A 502 -22.35 7.33 23.21
N MET A 503 -21.90 6.08 23.03
CA MET A 503 -22.62 4.86 23.42
C MET A 503 -22.23 4.44 24.84
N CYS A 504 -23.11 4.72 25.81
CA CYS A 504 -22.79 4.70 27.25
C CYS A 504 -23.30 3.44 28.00
N GLY A 505 -23.70 2.37 27.31
CA GLY A 505 -24.20 1.14 27.92
C GLY A 505 -25.71 0.94 27.83
N ALA A 506 -26.22 -0.09 28.49
CA ALA A 506 -27.64 -0.45 28.47
C ALA A 506 -28.57 0.66 29.01
N ALA A 507 -28.04 1.56 29.85
CA ALA A 507 -28.74 2.71 30.39
C ALA A 507 -28.46 4.01 29.63
N THR A 508 -27.96 3.92 28.39
CA THR A 508 -27.72 5.11 27.55
C THR A 508 -28.99 5.95 27.44
N PRO A 509 -28.93 7.27 27.72
CA PRO A 509 -30.10 8.12 27.66
C PRO A 509 -30.77 8.11 26.28
N LEU A 510 -32.10 8.10 26.30
CA LEU A 510 -32.93 8.22 25.10
C LEU A 510 -33.46 9.64 24.98
N VAL A 511 -33.27 10.26 23.83
CA VAL A 511 -33.86 11.56 23.48
C VAL A 511 -34.90 11.30 22.39
N ALA A 512 -36.17 11.57 22.69
CA ALA A 512 -37.30 11.27 21.79
C ALA A 512 -37.32 9.81 21.27
N GLY A 513 -36.90 8.85 22.11
CA GLY A 513 -36.86 7.41 21.76
C GLY A 513 -35.59 6.97 21.04
N HIS A 514 -34.65 7.87 20.75
CA HIS A 514 -33.37 7.56 20.11
C HIS A 514 -32.22 7.60 21.13
N PRO A 515 -31.34 6.58 21.19
CA PRO A 515 -30.19 6.58 22.07
C PRO A 515 -29.16 7.64 21.66
N CYS A 516 -28.55 8.31 22.64
CA CYS A 516 -27.34 9.07 22.38
C CYS A 516 -26.25 8.17 21.78
N GLY A 517 -25.45 8.72 20.86
CA GLY A 517 -24.40 7.99 20.15
C GLY A 517 -24.89 7.14 18.97
N VAL A 518 -26.20 7.02 18.73
CA VAL A 518 -26.75 6.24 17.62
C VAL A 518 -27.60 7.12 16.71
N PHE A 519 -27.11 7.37 15.50
CA PHE A 519 -27.91 7.99 14.45
C PHE A 519 -28.53 6.90 13.57
N SER A 520 -29.85 6.98 13.37
CA SER A 520 -30.62 5.99 12.61
C SER A 520 -31.37 6.64 11.47
N TRP A 521 -31.29 6.07 10.27
CA TRP A 521 -32.04 6.55 9.11
C TRP A 521 -32.47 5.40 8.19
N LYS A 522 -33.72 5.41 7.75
CA LYS A 522 -34.26 4.42 6.81
C LYS A 522 -34.69 5.13 5.51
N PRO A 523 -33.86 5.14 4.46
CA PRO A 523 -34.30 5.66 3.17
C PRO A 523 -35.46 4.80 2.61
N PRO A 524 -36.44 5.39 1.92
CA PRO A 524 -37.48 4.65 1.22
C PRO A 524 -36.87 3.65 0.24
N ALA A 525 -37.44 2.45 0.09
CA ALA A 525 -36.84 1.44 -0.77
C ALA A 525 -36.83 1.88 -2.25
N ALA A 526 -37.89 2.58 -2.68
CA ALA A 526 -37.98 3.17 -4.02
C ALA A 526 -36.82 4.16 -4.32
N LEU A 527 -36.37 4.95 -3.33
CA LEU A 527 -35.20 5.82 -3.49
C LEU A 527 -33.94 5.00 -3.74
N VAL A 528 -33.74 3.90 -3.00
CA VAL A 528 -32.57 3.03 -3.15
C VAL A 528 -32.59 2.32 -4.51
N GLU A 529 -33.76 1.88 -4.98
CA GLU A 529 -33.93 1.25 -6.28
C GLU A 529 -33.66 2.22 -7.43
N GLU A 530 -34.26 3.42 -7.40
CA GLU A 530 -34.04 4.43 -8.44
C GLU A 530 -32.61 4.95 -8.44
N LEU A 531 -32.00 5.14 -7.27
CA LEU A 531 -30.59 5.50 -7.17
C LEU A 531 -29.68 4.39 -7.72
N SER A 532 -29.99 3.13 -7.42
CA SER A 532 -29.26 1.98 -7.97
C SER A 532 -29.33 1.95 -9.50
N ILE A 533 -30.49 2.27 -10.08
CA ILE A 533 -30.65 2.37 -11.55
C ILE A 533 -29.86 3.55 -12.10
N MET A 534 -29.97 4.74 -11.50
CA MET A 534 -29.25 5.93 -11.95
C MET A 534 -27.74 5.73 -11.93
N LEU A 535 -27.20 5.09 -10.88
CA LEU A 535 -25.76 4.79 -10.82
C LEU A 535 -25.32 3.80 -11.90
N ASP A 536 -26.17 2.89 -12.37
CA ASP A 536 -25.81 1.92 -13.43
C ASP A 536 -26.02 2.49 -14.85
N GLU A 537 -27.18 3.10 -15.09
CA GLU A 537 -27.66 3.52 -16.42
C GLU A 537 -27.33 4.98 -16.74
N GLY A 538 -26.98 5.79 -15.74
CA GLY A 538 -26.81 7.24 -15.83
C GLY A 538 -28.10 8.02 -15.52
N ALA A 539 -28.02 9.36 -15.54
CA ALA A 539 -29.19 10.22 -15.38
C ALA A 539 -30.14 10.07 -16.58
N ARG A 540 -31.45 10.05 -16.30
CA ARG A 540 -32.50 9.93 -17.33
C ARG A 540 -33.04 11.27 -17.78
#